data_AF-A0A958DSD4-F1
#
_entry.id   AF-A0A958DSD4-F1
#
_cell.length_a   1.000
_cell.length_b   1.000
_cell.length_c   1.000
_cell.angle_alpha   90.00
_cell.angle_beta   90.00
_cell.angle_gamma   90.00
#
_symmetry.space_group_name_H-M   'P 1'
#
loop_
_entity.id
_entity.type
_entity.pdbx_description
1 polymer ?
#
loop_
_entity_poly.entity_id
_entity_poly.type
_entity_poly.pdbx_seq_one_letter_code
_entity_poly.pdbx_strand_id
1 'polypeptide(L)'
;MDGKTRPAYRVGRALTDVGVEWVSIRPIDLGLKGAKSKIPMSVYIQSHALDRLYERIDNVVEPTLQIYLFLSLTDAKLHIMKDGTKLIEYCAFGIKMGYLVFEIVDDIILIRTFLFLTNDGTPEGERLKKNNGLEMLGKQYLKIDRMSTFTKTDFKSNEKTARLFADSGCGHLLEHFDKEFPKQNEIYFVNQIVQYLGLE
;
A
#
# COMPACT_ATOMS: atom_id res chain seq x y z
N MET A 1 25.31 1.38 7.89
CA MET A 1 24.82 1.59 6.51
C MET A 1 25.45 0.50 5.66
N ASP A 2 24.77 -0.62 5.44
CA ASP A 2 25.29 -1.70 4.60
C ASP A 2 25.08 -1.34 3.13
N GLY A 3 26.18 -1.13 2.41
CA GLY A 3 26.25 -0.62 1.03
C GLY A 3 25.66 -1.51 -0.06
N LYS A 4 24.46 -2.06 0.13
CA LYS A 4 23.68 -2.67 -0.95
C LYS A 4 23.10 -1.55 -1.82
N THR A 5 23.62 -1.41 -3.03
CA THR A 5 23.00 -0.60 -4.09
C THR A 5 21.56 -1.07 -4.31
N ARG A 6 20.60 -0.16 -4.14
CA ARG A 6 19.18 -0.41 -4.43
C ARG A 6 18.86 0.17 -5.81
N PRO A 7 18.88 -0.64 -6.89
CA PRO A 7 18.61 -0.12 -8.23
C PRO A 7 17.20 0.48 -8.28
N ALA A 8 17.04 1.48 -9.13
CA ALA A 8 15.75 2.09 -9.42
C ALA A 8 15.41 1.88 -10.90
N TYR A 9 14.17 1.50 -11.16
CA TYR A 9 13.65 1.23 -12.49
C TYR A 9 12.64 2.30 -12.87
N ARG A 10 12.69 2.78 -14.10
CA ARG A 10 11.65 3.69 -14.61
C ARG A 10 10.35 2.91 -14.71
N VAL A 11 9.25 3.50 -14.24
CA VAL A 11 7.93 2.83 -14.24
C VAL A 11 7.25 3.04 -15.58
N GLY A 12 6.78 1.96 -16.20
CA GLY A 12 6.04 2.00 -17.45
C GLY A 12 5.31 0.70 -17.73
N ARG A 13 4.51 0.70 -18.79
CA ARG A 13 3.77 -0.46 -19.30
C ARG A 13 4.24 -0.79 -20.71
N ALA A 14 4.46 -2.06 -20.99
CA ALA A 14 4.73 -2.52 -22.35
C ALA A 14 3.46 -2.47 -23.21
N LEU A 15 3.60 -1.96 -24.43
CA LEU A 15 2.59 -1.97 -25.49
C LEU A 15 3.13 -2.80 -26.65
N THR A 16 2.37 -3.78 -27.11
CA THR A 16 2.81 -4.85 -28.01
C THR A 16 3.48 -4.38 -29.30
N ASP A 17 3.21 -3.14 -29.75
CA ASP A 17 3.76 -2.59 -31.01
C ASP A 17 4.34 -1.17 -30.90
N VAL A 18 4.33 -0.57 -29.70
CA VAL A 18 4.66 0.87 -29.49
C VAL A 18 5.86 1.06 -28.54
N GLY A 19 6.36 -0.04 -27.95
CA GLY A 19 7.43 -0.01 -26.98
C GLY A 19 6.88 0.14 -25.56
N VAL A 20 7.45 1.08 -24.79
CA VAL A 20 7.07 1.28 -23.37
C VAL A 20 6.39 2.63 -23.21
N GLU A 21 5.17 2.61 -22.67
CA GLU A 21 4.49 3.79 -22.15
C GLU A 21 5.05 4.11 -20.77
N TRP A 22 5.77 5.21 -20.63
CA TRP A 22 6.39 5.61 -19.37
C TRP A 22 5.45 6.47 -18.54
N VAL A 23 5.40 6.21 -17.23
CA VAL A 23 4.69 7.07 -16.28
C VAL A 23 5.44 8.39 -16.15
N SER A 24 4.68 9.48 -16.20
CA SER A 24 5.15 10.83 -15.92
C SER A 24 4.09 11.60 -15.16
N ILE A 25 4.49 12.30 -14.09
CA ILE A 25 3.57 13.05 -13.23
C ILE A 25 4.04 14.49 -13.13
N ARG A 26 3.15 15.46 -13.34
CA ARG A 26 3.45 16.86 -13.03
C ARG A 26 3.20 17.06 -11.53
N PRO A 27 4.14 17.63 -10.75
CA PRO A 27 3.91 17.85 -9.32
C PRO A 27 2.63 18.65 -9.01
N ILE A 28 2.21 19.54 -9.90
CA ILE A 28 0.96 20.30 -9.75
C ILE A 28 -0.30 19.41 -9.77
N ASP A 29 -0.28 18.27 -10.47
CA ASP A 29 -1.40 17.32 -10.50
C ASP A 29 -1.54 16.59 -9.15
N LEU A 30 -0.43 16.49 -8.40
CA LEU A 30 -0.43 16.06 -7.00
C LEU A 30 -0.75 17.19 -6.00
N GLY A 31 -1.04 18.41 -6.49
CA GLY A 31 -1.22 19.60 -5.65
C GLY A 31 0.06 20.22 -5.10
N LEU A 32 1.24 19.76 -5.54
CA LEU A 32 2.53 20.33 -5.14
C LEU A 32 2.83 21.60 -5.92
N LYS A 33 3.28 22.65 -5.22
CA LYS A 33 3.63 23.96 -5.80
C LYS A 33 5.14 24.12 -5.90
N GLY A 34 5.60 24.94 -6.84
CA GLY A 34 7.03 25.26 -7.03
C GLY A 34 7.35 25.67 -8.47
N ALA A 35 8.57 26.16 -8.71
CA ALA A 35 8.98 26.65 -10.03
C ALA A 35 8.85 25.57 -11.14
N LYS A 36 9.11 24.30 -10.80
CA LYS A 36 9.03 23.15 -11.71
C LYS A 36 7.71 22.37 -11.63
N SER A 37 6.69 22.87 -10.93
CA SER A 37 5.49 22.06 -10.65
C SER A 37 4.67 21.68 -11.89
N LYS A 38 4.81 22.43 -13.00
CA LYS A 38 4.15 22.16 -14.27
C LYS A 38 4.94 21.23 -15.20
N ILE A 39 6.20 20.94 -14.87
CA ILE A 39 7.07 20.09 -15.70
C ILE A 39 6.79 18.62 -15.36
N PRO A 40 6.44 17.78 -16.34
CA PRO A 40 6.24 16.35 -16.10
C PRO A 40 7.56 15.69 -15.67
N MET A 41 7.54 15.00 -14.52
CA MET A 41 8.68 14.28 -13.97
C MET A 41 8.55 12.78 -14.23
N SER A 42 9.65 12.16 -14.65
CA SER A 42 9.68 10.70 -14.81
C SER A 42 9.61 10.01 -13.45
N VAL A 43 8.86 8.91 -13.39
CA VAL A 43 8.69 8.13 -12.17
C VAL A 43 9.61 6.92 -12.16
N TYR A 44 10.36 6.76 -11.08
CA TYR A 44 11.24 5.63 -10.82
C TYR A 44 10.82 4.92 -9.53
N ILE A 45 11.03 3.61 -9.48
CA ILE A 45 10.76 2.79 -8.30
C ILE A 45 12.00 1.98 -7.93
N GLN A 46 12.37 2.01 -6.65
CA GLN A 46 13.46 1.17 -6.16
C GLN A 46 13.05 -0.30 -6.11
N SER A 47 14.00 -1.22 -6.35
CA SER A 47 13.77 -2.67 -6.25
C SER A 47 13.13 -3.05 -4.91
N HIS A 48 13.61 -2.45 -3.82
CA HIS A 48 13.07 -2.65 -2.48
C HIS A 48 11.58 -2.30 -2.37
N ALA A 49 11.09 -1.29 -3.08
CA ALA A 49 9.68 -0.93 -3.06
C ALA A 49 8.82 -1.98 -3.79
N LEU A 50 9.33 -2.56 -4.88
CA LEU A 50 8.70 -3.68 -5.59
C LEU A 50 8.66 -4.92 -4.69
N ASP A 51 9.79 -5.29 -4.08
CA ASP A 51 9.87 -6.43 -3.15
C ASP A 51 8.83 -6.27 -2.03
N ARG A 52 8.75 -5.08 -1.44
CA ARG A 52 7.78 -4.74 -0.39
C ARG A 52 6.33 -4.76 -0.86
N LEU A 53 6.06 -4.45 -2.13
CA LEU A 53 4.73 -4.56 -2.73
C LEU A 53 4.34 -6.03 -2.86
N TYR A 54 5.22 -6.86 -3.43
CA TYR A 54 4.95 -8.28 -3.69
C TYR A 54 4.84 -9.09 -2.39
N GLU A 55 5.71 -8.82 -1.43
CA GLU A 55 5.67 -9.50 -0.12
C GLU A 55 4.39 -9.20 0.69
N ARG A 56 3.78 -8.03 0.49
CA ARG A 56 2.62 -7.59 1.27
C ARG A 56 1.31 -7.80 0.54
N ILE A 57 1.30 -7.82 -0.79
CA ILE A 57 0.15 -8.27 -1.58
C ILE A 57 0.44 -9.68 -2.10
N ASP A 58 0.61 -10.60 -1.16
CA ASP A 58 1.17 -11.94 -1.30
C ASP A 58 0.19 -12.99 -1.86
N ASN A 59 -0.98 -12.55 -2.30
CA ASN A 59 -2.04 -13.38 -2.88
C ASN A 59 -2.39 -12.98 -4.32
N VAL A 60 -1.62 -12.08 -4.93
CA VAL A 60 -1.80 -11.61 -6.31
C VAL A 60 -0.48 -11.79 -7.06
N VAL A 61 -0.55 -12.23 -8.32
CA VAL A 61 0.64 -12.42 -9.14
C VAL A 61 1.31 -11.09 -9.50
N GLU A 62 2.64 -11.07 -9.51
CA GLU A 62 3.44 -9.84 -9.70
C GLU A 62 3.11 -9.05 -10.98
N PRO A 63 2.86 -9.66 -12.16
CA PRO A 63 2.50 -8.90 -13.36
C PRO A 63 1.21 -8.08 -13.18
N THR A 64 0.24 -8.63 -12.45
CA THR A 64 -1.01 -7.91 -12.13
C THR A 64 -0.74 -6.72 -11.20
N LEU A 65 0.13 -6.90 -10.20
CA LEU A 65 0.54 -5.79 -9.31
C LEU A 65 1.27 -4.68 -10.06
N GLN A 66 2.11 -5.02 -11.04
CA GLN A 66 2.78 -4.02 -11.88
C GLN A 66 1.80 -3.22 -12.75
N ILE A 67 0.76 -3.86 -13.27
CA ILE A 67 -0.31 -3.15 -14.00
C ILE A 67 -1.00 -2.13 -13.07
N TYR A 68 -1.37 -2.54 -11.86
CA TYR A 68 -1.99 -1.63 -10.89
C TYR A 68 -1.05 -0.56 -10.36
N LEU A 69 0.26 -0.82 -10.30
CA LEU A 69 1.27 0.18 -10.02
C LEU A 69 1.25 1.27 -11.09
N PHE A 70 1.27 0.88 -12.38
CA PHE A 70 1.16 1.82 -13.49
C PHE A 70 -0.14 2.65 -13.40
N LEU A 71 -1.29 1.99 -13.23
CA LEU A 71 -2.58 2.67 -13.16
C LEU A 71 -2.67 3.65 -11.98
N SER A 72 -2.20 3.23 -10.79
CA SER A 72 -2.21 4.07 -9.58
C SER A 72 -1.33 5.31 -9.71
N LEU A 73 -0.25 5.24 -10.49
CA LEU A 73 0.64 6.38 -10.71
C LEU A 73 0.14 7.32 -11.82
N THR A 74 -0.60 6.79 -12.80
CA THR A 74 -1.23 7.60 -13.87
C THR A 74 -2.40 8.43 -13.32
N ASP A 75 -3.16 7.91 -12.35
CA ASP A 75 -4.20 8.64 -11.61
C ASP A 75 -3.79 8.84 -10.13
N ALA A 76 -2.63 9.44 -9.93
CA ALA A 76 -2.00 9.51 -8.61
C ALA A 76 -2.75 10.43 -7.64
N LYS A 77 -3.09 9.88 -6.47
CA LYS A 77 -3.71 10.61 -5.35
C LYS A 77 -2.71 10.82 -4.23
N LEU A 78 -2.37 12.08 -3.95
CA LEU A 78 -1.39 12.45 -2.91
C LEU A 78 -2.02 12.50 -1.52
N HIS A 79 -1.32 11.93 -0.55
CA HIS A 79 -1.46 12.21 0.88
C HIS A 79 -0.15 12.72 1.44
N ILE A 80 -0.22 13.72 2.32
CA ILE A 80 0.93 14.26 3.05
C ILE A 80 0.71 13.99 4.54
N MET A 81 1.63 13.23 5.13
CA MET A 81 1.63 12.95 6.57
C MET A 81 2.07 14.18 7.37
N LYS A 82 1.80 14.18 8.68
CA LYS A 82 2.15 15.31 9.57
C LYS A 82 3.65 15.63 9.61
N ASP A 83 4.50 14.63 9.42
CA ASP A 83 5.95 14.75 9.34
C ASP A 83 6.45 15.20 7.95
N GLY A 84 5.55 15.43 7.00
CA GLY A 84 5.87 15.82 5.62
C GLY A 84 6.13 14.65 4.67
N THR A 85 6.03 13.40 5.13
CA THR A 85 6.13 12.21 4.28
C THR A 85 5.04 12.23 3.21
N LYS A 86 5.42 12.01 1.95
CA LYS A 86 4.53 12.05 0.79
C LYS A 86 4.19 10.63 0.34
N LEU A 87 2.90 10.39 0.18
CA LEU A 87 2.32 9.09 -0.10
C LEU A 87 1.43 9.18 -1.34
N ILE A 88 1.64 8.32 -2.34
CA ILE A 88 0.66 8.12 -3.42
C ILE A 88 -0.17 6.89 -3.08
N GLU A 89 -1.49 6.97 -3.18
CA GLU A 89 -2.36 5.80 -3.02
C GLU A 89 -2.01 4.72 -4.05
N TYR A 90 -1.85 3.49 -3.60
CA TYR A 90 -1.79 2.32 -4.46
C TYR A 90 -3.12 1.58 -4.39
N CYS A 91 -3.78 1.46 -5.54
CA CYS A 91 -5.09 0.85 -5.68
C CYS A 91 -5.02 -0.33 -6.64
N ALA A 92 -5.55 -1.48 -6.21
CA ALA A 92 -5.71 -2.67 -7.04
C ALA A 92 -7.15 -3.18 -6.95
N PHE A 93 -7.71 -3.64 -8.07
CA PHE A 93 -9.11 -4.11 -8.15
C PHE A 93 -10.15 -3.07 -7.65
N GLY A 94 -9.87 -1.78 -7.82
CA GLY A 94 -10.72 -0.69 -7.31
C GLY A 94 -10.64 -0.47 -5.79
N ILE A 95 -9.77 -1.19 -5.10
CA ILE A 95 -9.58 -1.17 -3.65
C ILE A 95 -8.24 -0.48 -3.37
N LYS A 96 -8.23 0.51 -2.47
CA LYS A 96 -6.97 1.04 -1.93
C LYS A 96 -6.31 -0.06 -1.10
N MET A 97 -5.08 -0.45 -1.44
CA MET A 97 -4.34 -1.51 -0.74
C MET A 97 -3.20 -0.95 0.13
N GLY A 98 -2.73 0.26 -0.17
CA GLY A 98 -1.62 0.86 0.54
C GLY A 98 -1.14 2.14 -0.10
N TYR A 99 0.12 2.47 0.16
CA TYR A 99 0.75 3.71 -0.25
C TYR A 99 2.15 3.49 -0.79
N LEU A 100 2.50 4.25 -1.84
CA LEU A 100 3.85 4.37 -2.37
C LEU A 100 4.49 5.60 -1.73
N VAL A 101 5.52 5.38 -0.91
CA VAL A 101 6.28 6.47 -0.31
C VAL A 101 7.24 6.99 -1.36
N PHE A 102 7.21 8.29 -1.62
CA PHE A 102 8.06 8.90 -2.63
C PHE A 102 8.69 10.21 -2.16
N GLU A 103 9.75 10.58 -2.85
CA GLU A 103 10.34 11.90 -2.80
C GLU A 103 10.67 12.40 -4.20
N ILE A 104 10.88 13.71 -4.31
CA ILE A 104 11.40 14.32 -5.53
C ILE A 104 12.89 14.51 -5.34
N VAL A 105 13.69 13.86 -6.19
CA VAL A 105 15.15 13.99 -6.20
C VAL A 105 15.55 14.56 -7.54
N ASP A 106 16.22 15.70 -7.53
CA ASP A 106 16.50 16.53 -8.71
C ASP A 106 15.23 16.84 -9.50
N ASP A 107 14.93 16.06 -10.53
CA ASP A 107 13.80 16.21 -11.45
C ASP A 107 13.04 14.89 -11.70
N ILE A 108 13.21 13.89 -10.81
CA ILE A 108 12.48 12.62 -10.85
C ILE A 108 11.63 12.43 -9.60
N ILE A 109 10.52 11.70 -9.75
CA ILE A 109 9.77 11.14 -8.63
C ILE A 109 10.34 9.76 -8.35
N LEU A 110 10.87 9.55 -7.15
CA LEU A 110 11.49 8.29 -6.74
C LEU A 110 10.68 7.63 -5.64
N ILE A 111 10.08 6.49 -5.96
CA ILE A 111 9.35 5.64 -5.02
C ILE A 111 10.36 4.80 -4.23
N ARG A 112 10.38 5.01 -2.92
CA ARG A 112 11.36 4.44 -1.98
C ARG A 112 10.90 3.15 -1.34
N THR A 113 9.61 3.04 -1.06
CA THR A 113 9.02 1.83 -0.47
C THR A 113 7.52 1.79 -0.73
N PHE A 114 6.93 0.61 -0.55
CA PHE A 114 5.49 0.44 -0.42
C PHE A 114 5.16 0.27 1.06
N LEU A 115 4.03 0.81 1.51
CA LEU A 115 3.45 0.56 2.83
C LEU A 115 2.05 -0.03 2.63
N PHE A 116 1.81 -1.21 3.18
CA PHE A 116 0.46 -1.76 3.23
C PHE A 116 -0.40 -0.91 4.17
N LEU A 117 -1.72 -0.90 3.95
CA LEU A 117 -2.67 -0.02 4.66
C LEU A 117 -2.48 0.00 6.18
N THR A 118 -2.25 -1.13 6.81
CA THR A 118 -2.12 -1.22 8.27
C THR A 118 -0.74 -0.81 8.81
N ASN A 119 0.27 -0.67 7.96
CA ASN A 119 1.64 -0.39 8.37
C ASN A 119 1.75 0.98 9.05
N ASP A 120 2.70 1.11 9.97
CA ASP A 120 3.07 2.41 10.53
C ASP A 120 3.55 3.35 9.41
N GLY A 121 3.25 4.65 9.55
CA GLY A 121 3.51 5.65 8.51
C GLY A 121 2.43 5.77 7.43
N THR A 122 1.32 5.04 7.54
CA THR A 122 0.08 5.28 6.77
C THR A 122 -0.98 5.96 7.64
N PRO A 123 -1.94 6.69 7.06
CA PRO A 123 -3.06 7.28 7.83
C PRO A 123 -3.85 6.23 8.62
N GLU A 124 -4.11 5.06 8.03
CA GLU A 124 -4.84 3.95 8.65
C GLU A 124 -4.02 3.26 9.74
N GLY A 125 -2.72 3.05 9.51
CA GLY A 125 -1.81 2.45 10.48
C GLY A 125 -1.64 3.29 11.74
N GLU A 126 -1.59 4.62 11.58
CA GLU A 126 -1.59 5.55 12.71
C GLU A 126 -2.92 5.53 13.48
N ARG A 127 -4.06 5.35 12.80
CA ARG A 127 -5.36 5.18 13.47
C ARG A 127 -5.44 3.88 14.25
N LEU A 128 -4.98 2.75 13.68
CA LEU A 128 -4.90 1.46 14.37
C LEU A 128 -4.07 1.56 15.65
N LYS A 129 -2.93 2.26 15.59
CA LYS A 129 -2.08 2.48 16.76
C LYS A 129 -2.79 3.33 17.81
N LYS A 130 -3.36 4.48 17.38
CA LYS A 130 -4.00 5.44 18.29
C LYS A 130 -5.24 4.87 18.99
N ASN A 131 -6.08 4.15 18.25
CA ASN A 131 -7.38 3.71 18.75
C ASN A 131 -7.30 2.38 19.51
N ASN A 132 -6.33 1.52 19.19
CA ASN A 132 -6.31 0.13 19.65
C ASN A 132 -4.96 -0.30 20.24
N GLY A 133 -3.95 0.57 20.27
CA GLY A 133 -2.61 0.23 20.78
C GLY A 133 -1.84 -0.77 19.91
N LEU A 134 -2.31 -1.05 18.69
CA LEU A 134 -1.62 -1.94 17.75
C LEU A 134 -0.37 -1.27 17.22
N GLU A 135 0.78 -1.57 17.83
CA GLU A 135 2.09 -1.14 17.36
C GLU A 135 2.66 -2.06 16.27
N MET A 136 3.72 -1.62 15.59
CA MET A 136 4.37 -2.36 14.49
C MET A 136 4.62 -3.84 14.79
N LEU A 137 5.18 -4.17 15.96
CA LEU A 137 5.49 -5.56 16.32
C LEU A 137 4.22 -6.41 16.48
N GLY A 138 3.15 -5.83 17.04
CA GLY A 138 1.86 -6.49 17.13
C GLY A 138 1.26 -6.74 15.74
N LYS A 139 1.37 -5.77 14.83
CA LYS A 139 0.89 -5.92 13.44
C LYS A 139 1.63 -7.02 12.68
N GLN A 140 2.94 -7.10 12.83
CA GLN A 140 3.77 -8.16 12.24
C GLN A 140 3.48 -9.52 12.86
N TYR A 141 3.33 -9.60 14.18
CA TYR A 141 2.98 -10.83 14.89
C TYR A 141 1.64 -11.39 14.42
N LEU A 142 0.65 -10.51 14.29
CA LEU A 142 -0.69 -10.84 13.78
C LEU A 142 -0.74 -10.97 12.24
N LYS A 143 0.37 -10.70 11.55
CA LYS A 143 0.50 -10.68 10.08
C LYS A 143 -0.52 -9.79 9.37
N ILE A 144 -1.06 -8.79 10.04
CA ILE A 144 -2.03 -7.86 9.44
C ILE A 144 -1.33 -6.83 8.55
N ASP A 145 -0.02 -6.95 8.32
CA ASP A 145 0.79 -6.21 7.35
C ASP A 145 0.78 -6.85 5.94
N ARG A 146 -0.02 -7.91 5.74
CA ARG A 146 -0.15 -8.65 4.48
C ARG A 146 -1.60 -8.84 4.07
N MET A 147 -1.82 -8.86 2.76
CA MET A 147 -3.14 -9.01 2.16
C MET A 147 -3.74 -10.39 2.43
N SER A 148 -2.95 -11.47 2.34
CA SER A 148 -3.47 -12.83 2.55
C SER A 148 -4.11 -13.05 3.91
N THR A 149 -3.71 -12.29 4.93
CA THR A 149 -4.33 -12.33 6.26
C THR A 149 -5.77 -11.83 6.21
N PHE A 150 -6.07 -10.76 5.46
CA PHE A 150 -7.45 -10.26 5.32
C PHE A 150 -8.35 -11.20 4.51
N THR A 151 -7.76 -12.06 3.68
CA THR A 151 -8.53 -12.99 2.82
C THR A 151 -8.74 -14.37 3.44
N LYS A 152 -7.86 -14.79 4.35
CA LYS A 152 -7.86 -16.14 4.95
C LYS A 152 -8.50 -16.20 6.33
N THR A 153 -8.81 -15.03 6.90
CA THR A 153 -9.32 -14.92 8.26
C THR A 153 -10.79 -14.50 8.27
N ASP A 154 -11.45 -14.88 9.35
CA ASP A 154 -12.84 -14.58 9.65
C ASP A 154 -13.01 -13.21 10.35
N PHE A 155 -12.11 -12.24 10.10
CA PHE A 155 -12.17 -10.90 10.69
C PHE A 155 -13.54 -10.24 10.51
N LYS A 156 -14.20 -10.49 9.37
CA LYS A 156 -15.55 -10.01 9.07
C LYS A 156 -16.63 -10.65 9.92
N SER A 157 -16.45 -11.91 10.33
CA SER A 157 -17.40 -12.66 11.15
C SER A 157 -17.37 -12.23 12.62
N ASN A 158 -16.28 -11.60 13.07
CA ASN A 158 -16.15 -11.04 14.40
C ASN A 158 -16.46 -9.54 14.41
N GLU A 159 -17.56 -9.15 15.06
CA GLU A 159 -18.03 -7.76 15.11
C GLU A 159 -16.99 -6.79 15.71
N LYS A 160 -16.23 -7.21 16.72
CA LYS A 160 -15.18 -6.37 17.35
C LYS A 160 -14.05 -6.10 16.35
N THR A 161 -13.57 -7.13 15.66
CA THR A 161 -12.47 -7.01 14.68
C THR A 161 -12.92 -6.25 13.42
N ALA A 162 -14.13 -6.50 12.93
CA ALA A 162 -14.69 -5.77 11.80
C ALA A 162 -14.80 -4.26 12.10
N ARG A 163 -15.31 -3.89 13.29
CA ARG A 163 -15.36 -2.49 13.75
C ARG A 163 -13.98 -1.87 13.86
N LEU A 164 -13.02 -2.58 14.46
CA LEU A 164 -11.63 -2.12 14.59
C LEU A 164 -11.03 -1.69 13.24
N PHE A 165 -11.20 -2.51 12.20
CA PHE A 165 -10.71 -2.18 10.86
C PHE A 165 -11.54 -1.08 10.19
N ALA A 166 -12.86 -1.08 10.35
CA ALA A 166 -13.73 -0.03 9.81
C ALA A 166 -13.38 1.35 10.39
N ASP A 167 -13.28 1.47 11.70
CA ASP A 167 -12.97 2.72 12.42
C ASP A 167 -11.56 3.23 12.10
N SER A 168 -10.66 2.32 11.71
CA SER A 168 -9.31 2.66 11.26
C SER A 168 -9.21 3.01 9.77
N GLY A 169 -10.29 2.86 9.00
CA GLY A 169 -10.31 3.10 7.55
C GLY A 169 -9.77 1.95 6.70
N CYS A 170 -9.72 0.74 7.26
CA CYS A 170 -9.33 -0.50 6.59
C CYS A 170 -10.54 -1.40 6.27
N GLY A 171 -11.77 -1.00 6.60
CA GLY A 171 -12.97 -1.85 6.48
C GLY A 171 -13.20 -2.40 5.07
N HIS A 172 -12.87 -1.62 4.04
CA HIS A 172 -13.01 -2.01 2.64
C HIS A 172 -12.14 -3.23 2.26
N LEU A 173 -11.03 -3.49 2.97
CA LEU A 173 -10.22 -4.70 2.79
C LEU A 173 -10.99 -5.98 3.15
N LEU A 174 -11.95 -5.90 4.08
CA LEU A 174 -12.79 -7.02 4.51
C LEU A 174 -13.99 -7.25 3.58
N GLU A 175 -14.43 -6.21 2.87
CA GLU A 175 -15.70 -6.24 2.13
C GLU A 175 -15.55 -6.68 0.68
N HIS A 176 -14.49 -6.24 0.01
CA HIS A 176 -14.44 -6.27 -1.45
C HIS A 176 -13.71 -7.50 -2.02
N PHE A 177 -12.91 -8.20 -1.22
CA PHE A 177 -12.06 -9.27 -1.74
C PHE A 177 -12.77 -10.63 -1.88
N ASP A 178 -13.79 -10.91 -1.05
CA ASP A 178 -14.61 -12.13 -1.16
C ASP A 178 -15.27 -12.27 -2.56
N LYS A 179 -15.47 -11.14 -3.27
CA LYS A 179 -16.09 -11.10 -4.61
C LYS A 179 -15.12 -11.40 -5.75
N GLU A 180 -13.86 -10.98 -5.61
CA GLU A 180 -12.85 -11.07 -6.66
C GLU A 180 -11.96 -12.33 -6.51
N PHE A 181 -11.87 -12.89 -5.29
CA PHE A 181 -11.03 -14.05 -4.98
C PHE A 181 -11.75 -15.00 -3.99
N PRO A 182 -12.34 -16.12 -4.45
CA PRO A 182 -13.02 -17.06 -3.56
C PRO A 182 -12.03 -17.67 -2.55
N LYS A 183 -12.45 -17.69 -1.27
CA LYS A 183 -11.63 -18.12 -0.12
C LYS A 183 -10.99 -19.49 -0.33
N GLN A 184 -9.69 -19.60 -0.04
CA GLN A 184 -9.00 -20.88 0.15
C GLN A 184 -8.68 -21.05 1.65
N ASN A 185 -9.27 -22.09 2.26
CA ASN A 185 -9.11 -22.61 3.63
C ASN A 185 -8.95 -21.56 4.75
N GLU A 186 -9.98 -21.45 5.60
CA GLU A 186 -9.99 -20.62 6.81
C GLU A 186 -8.85 -21.00 7.77
N ILE A 187 -8.05 -20.02 8.17
CA ILE A 187 -7.09 -20.17 9.26
C ILE A 187 -7.58 -19.31 10.42
N TYR A 188 -7.90 -19.95 11.55
CA TYR A 188 -8.44 -19.32 12.75
C TYR A 188 -7.41 -18.36 13.40
N PHE A 189 -7.46 -17.07 13.05
CA PHE A 189 -6.59 -16.01 13.61
C PHE A 189 -7.34 -15.00 14.49
N VAL A 190 -8.67 -14.92 14.40
CA VAL A 190 -9.48 -13.96 15.17
C VAL A 190 -9.21 -14.04 16.67
N ASN A 191 -9.11 -15.26 17.21
CA ASN A 191 -8.85 -15.48 18.64
C ASN A 191 -7.52 -14.86 19.10
N GLN A 192 -6.49 -14.81 18.24
CA GLN A 192 -5.20 -14.22 18.59
C GLN A 192 -5.24 -12.68 18.65
N ILE A 193 -6.01 -12.04 17.77
CA ILE A 193 -6.18 -10.56 17.80
C ILE A 193 -6.96 -10.13 19.04
N VAL A 194 -8.06 -10.81 19.34
CA VAL A 194 -8.91 -10.51 20.51
C VAL A 194 -8.11 -10.68 21.80
N GLN A 195 -7.35 -11.76 21.91
CA GLN A 195 -6.49 -12.04 23.07
C GLN A 195 -5.35 -11.02 23.20
N TYR A 196 -4.67 -10.66 22.10
CA TYR A 196 -3.57 -9.69 22.12
C TYR A 196 -4.03 -8.29 22.57
N LEU A 197 -5.24 -7.90 22.19
CA LEU A 197 -5.80 -6.58 22.50
C LEU A 197 -6.55 -6.52 23.84
N GLY A 198 -6.65 -7.64 24.57
CA GLY A 198 -7.38 -7.70 25.84
C GLY A 198 -8.87 -7.37 25.68
N LEU A 199 -9.46 -7.70 24.53
CA LEU A 199 -10.84 -7.35 24.17
C LEU A 199 -11.85 -8.45 24.58
N GLU A 200 -11.63 -9.16 25.69
CA GLU A 200 -12.58 -10.17 26.21
C GLU A 200 -13.93 -9.53 26.57
#